data_AF-A0A956PAW8-F1
#
_entry.id   AF-A0A956PAW8-F1
#
_cell.length_a   1.000
_cell.length_b   1.000
_cell.length_c   1.000
_cell.angle_alpha   90.00
_cell.angle_beta   90.00
_cell.angle_gamma   90.00
#
_symmetry.space_group_name_H-M   'P 1'
#
loop_
_entity.id
_entity.type
_entity.pdbx_description
1 polymer ?
#
loop_
_entity_poly.entity_id
_entity_poly.type
_entity_poly.pdbx_seq_one_letter_code
_entity_poly.pdbx_strand_id
1 'polypeptide(L)'
;AVDDTIHFLHNFRRYHERTGDAQKSVHMTLMTTGRAMLVTSLALMAGFIVFAGATMVNISNFGIITAFTIATAFLADVMLSPALVILATRARAR
;
A
#
# COMPACT_ATOMS: atom_id res chain seq x y z
N ALA A 1 -1.84 5.37 -2.54
CA ALA A 1 -2.58 5.42 -1.27
C ALA A 1 -4.07 5.09 -1.45
N VAL A 2 -4.93 5.99 -1.94
CA VAL A 2 -6.38 5.68 -2.07
C VAL A 2 -6.63 4.60 -3.13
N ASP A 3 -6.03 4.74 -4.32
CA ASP A 3 -6.18 3.75 -5.40
C ASP A 3 -5.63 2.38 -5.01
N ASP A 4 -4.46 2.37 -4.34
CA ASP A 4 -3.82 1.16 -3.82
C ASP A 4 -4.72 0.43 -2.81
N THR A 5 -5.35 1.18 -1.89
CA THR A 5 -6.31 0.65 -0.92
C THR A 5 -7.56 0.10 -1.63
N ILE A 6 -8.10 0.81 -2.63
CA ILE A 6 -9.25 0.35 -3.42
C ILE A 6 -8.90 -0.97 -4.15
N HIS A 7 -7.72 -1.02 -4.77
CA HIS A 7 -7.25 -2.21 -5.48
C HIS A 7 -7.01 -3.39 -4.53
N PHE A 8 -6.52 -3.12 -3.32
CA PHE A 8 -6.36 -4.11 -2.27
C PHE A 8 -7.72 -4.66 -1.82
N LEU A 9 -8.66 -3.78 -1.44
CA LEU A 9 -10.00 -4.18 -0.96
C LEU A 9 -10.79 -4.95 -2.02
N HIS A 10 -10.74 -4.50 -3.27
CA HIS A 10 -11.39 -5.19 -4.39
C HIS A 10 -10.88 -6.62 -4.55
N ASN A 11 -9.55 -6.81 -4.56
CA ASN A 11 -8.97 -8.15 -4.69
C ASN A 11 -9.20 -8.99 -3.43
N PHE A 12 -9.11 -8.40 -2.23
CA PHE A 12 -9.45 -9.08 -1.00
C PHE A 12 -10.87 -9.65 -1.04
N ARG A 13 -11.86 -8.83 -1.41
CA ARG A 13 -13.25 -9.26 -1.52
C ARG A 13 -13.38 -10.42 -2.50
N ARG A 14 -12.75 -10.33 -3.67
CA ARG A 14 -12.74 -11.38 -4.68
C ARG A 14 -12.14 -12.70 -4.17
N TYR A 15 -11.05 -12.65 -3.40
CA TYR A 15 -10.45 -13.85 -2.81
C TYR A 15 -11.26 -14.39 -1.63
N HIS A 16 -11.91 -13.52 -0.86
CA HIS A 16 -12.74 -13.89 0.28
C HIS A 16 -14.02 -14.60 -0.16
N GLU A 17 -14.68 -14.11 -1.22
CA GLU A 17 -15.81 -14.78 -1.85
C GLU A 17 -15.45 -16.19 -2.39
N ARG A 18 -14.18 -16.43 -2.74
CA ARG A 18 -13.71 -17.72 -3.26
C ARG A 18 -13.23 -18.70 -2.18
N THR A 19 -12.61 -18.20 -1.11
CA THR A 19 -11.96 -19.05 -0.10
C THR A 19 -12.73 -19.16 1.21
N GLY A 20 -13.60 -18.20 1.53
CA GLY A 20 -14.28 -18.11 2.83
C GLY A 20 -13.34 -17.81 4.02
N ASP A 21 -12.03 -17.77 3.80
CA ASP A 21 -11.01 -17.58 4.82
C ASP A 21 -10.35 -16.20 4.64
N ALA A 22 -10.54 -15.34 5.63
CA ALA A 22 -10.00 -13.98 5.63
C ALA A 22 -8.46 -13.95 5.63
N GLN A 23 -7.80 -14.86 6.36
CA GLN A 23 -6.34 -14.92 6.41
C GLN A 23 -5.76 -15.33 5.06
N LYS A 24 -6.32 -16.38 4.45
CA LYS A 24 -5.93 -16.85 3.12
C LYS A 24 -6.16 -15.79 2.04
N SER A 25 -7.27 -15.07 2.13
CA SER A 25 -7.61 -13.99 1.21
C SER A 25 -6.66 -12.80 1.30
N VAL A 26 -6.29 -12.39 2.52
CA VAL A 26 -5.27 -11.36 2.74
C VAL A 26 -3.94 -11.78 2.14
N HIS A 27 -3.51 -13.02 2.39
CA HIS A 27 -2.24 -13.53 1.85
C HIS A 27 -2.22 -13.51 0.31
N MET A 28 -3.27 -13.99 -0.34
CA MET A 28 -3.40 -13.96 -1.82
C MET A 28 -3.41 -12.53 -2.38
N THR A 29 -4.06 -11.60 -1.67
CA THR A 29 -4.10 -10.19 -2.06
C THR A 29 -2.73 -9.52 -1.94
N LEU A 30 -1.99 -9.80 -0.87
CA LEU A 30 -0.62 -9.30 -0.70
C LEU A 30 0.34 -9.87 -1.74
N MET A 31 0.20 -11.14 -2.11
CA MET A 31 1.05 -11.76 -3.13
C MET A 31 0.77 -11.26 -4.55
N THR A 32 -0.40 -10.67 -4.81
CA THR A 32 -0.76 -10.10 -6.11
C THR A 32 -0.67 -8.59 -6.08
N THR A 33 -1.69 -7.92 -5.52
CA THR A 33 -1.75 -6.46 -5.40
C THR A 33 -0.57 -5.89 -4.61
N GLY A 34 -0.14 -6.55 -3.53
CA GLY A 34 0.99 -6.08 -2.72
C GLY A 34 2.31 -5.96 -3.51
N ARG A 35 2.56 -6.89 -4.44
CA ARG A 35 3.73 -6.80 -5.34
C ARG A 35 3.62 -5.63 -6.31
N ALA A 36 2.44 -5.37 -6.84
CA ALA A 36 2.21 -4.22 -7.72
C ALA A 36 2.42 -2.90 -6.97
N MET A 37 1.83 -2.77 -5.77
CA MET A 37 2.00 -1.60 -4.90
C MET A 37 3.46 -1.36 -4.52
N LEU A 38 4.25 -2.42 -4.28
CA LEU A 38 5.69 -2.33 -4.03
C LEU A 38 6.43 -1.68 -5.19
N VAL A 39 6.20 -2.16 -6.42
CA VAL A 39 6.92 -1.70 -7.61
C VAL A 39 6.59 -0.24 -7.91
N THR A 40 5.31 0.14 -7.84
CA THR A 40 4.88 1.52 -8.07
C THR A 40 5.44 2.47 -7.00
N SER A 41 5.40 2.07 -5.72
CA SER A 41 5.95 2.87 -4.61
C SER A 41 7.46 3.06 -4.76
N LEU A 42 8.21 2.01 -5.12
CA LEU A 42 9.64 2.10 -5.40
C LEU A 42 9.96 3.00 -6.59
N ALA A 43 9.18 2.90 -7.68
CA ALA A 43 9.35 3.77 -8.83
C ALA A 43 9.12 5.24 -8.48
N LEU A 44 8.07 5.55 -7.70
CA LEU A 44 7.80 6.91 -7.24
C LEU A 44 8.90 7.41 -6.30
N MET A 45 9.30 6.62 -5.30
CA MET A 45 10.41 6.97 -4.40
C MET A 45 11.69 7.27 -5.19
N ALA A 46 12.03 6.43 -6.17
CA ALA A 46 13.19 6.65 -7.04
C ALA A 46 13.06 7.93 -7.87
N GLY A 47 11.85 8.28 -8.35
CA GLY A 47 11.62 9.53 -9.06
C GLY A 47 11.82 10.77 -8.18
N PHE A 48 11.31 10.74 -6.95
CA PHE A 48 11.41 11.88 -6.03
C PHE A 48 12.78 12.02 -5.36
N ILE A 49 13.51 10.92 -5.14
CA ILE A 49 14.84 10.97 -4.49
C ILE A 49 15.88 11.68 -5.35
N VAL A 50 15.73 11.68 -6.69
CA VAL A 50 16.60 12.45 -7.59
C VAL A 50 16.57 13.94 -7.27
N PHE A 51 15.43 14.47 -6.82
CA PHE A 51 15.31 15.87 -6.43
C PHE A 51 16.13 16.22 -5.19
N ALA A 52 16.50 15.26 -4.34
CA ALA A 52 17.38 15.51 -3.21
C ALA A 52 18.74 16.12 -3.62
N GLY A 53 19.21 15.83 -4.83
CA GLY A 53 20.43 16.42 -5.40
C GLY A 53 20.26 17.80 -6.04
N ALA A 54 19.07 18.41 -5.97
CA ALA A 54 18.82 19.71 -6.57
C ALA A 54 19.58 20.83 -5.83
N THR A 55 20.09 21.80 -6.60
CA THR A 55 20.80 22.99 -6.06
C THR A 55 19.85 23.93 -5.31
N MET A 56 18.57 23.97 -5.69
CA MET A 56 17.56 24.72 -4.99
C MET A 56 17.06 23.93 -3.78
N VAL A 57 17.32 24.45 -2.57
CA VAL A 57 16.94 23.82 -1.29
C VAL A 57 15.46 23.45 -1.22
N ASN A 58 14.58 24.29 -1.76
CA ASN A 58 13.14 24.01 -1.78
C ASN A 58 12.81 22.72 -2.55
N ILE A 59 13.49 22.47 -3.68
CA ILE A 59 13.29 21.28 -4.51
C ILE A 59 13.89 20.05 -3.81
N SER A 60 15.06 20.19 -3.18
CA SER A 60 15.68 19.13 -2.40
C SER A 60 14.80 18.67 -1.22
N ASN A 61 14.31 19.62 -0.43
CA ASN A 61 13.40 19.33 0.68
C ASN A 61 12.10 18.68 0.21
N PHE A 62 11.52 19.17 -0.89
CA PHE A 62 10.33 18.56 -1.48
C PHE A 62 10.58 17.09 -1.86
N GLY A 63 11.68 16.80 -2.57
CA GLY A 63 12.04 15.43 -2.94
C GLY A 63 12.17 14.49 -1.76
N ILE A 64 12.88 14.92 -0.71
CA ILE A 64 13.11 14.11 0.50
C ILE A 64 11.80 13.87 1.24
N ILE A 65 11.00 14.91 1.47
CA ILE A 65 9.73 14.79 2.20
C ILE A 65 8.78 13.87 1.41
N THR A 66 8.64 14.06 0.09
CA THR A 66 7.75 13.25 -0.73
C THR A 66 8.17 11.79 -0.78
N ALA A 67 9.47 11.51 -0.95
CA ALA A 67 9.99 10.14 -0.91
C ALA A 67 9.69 9.46 0.44
N PHE A 68 9.88 10.18 1.55
CA PHE A 68 9.55 9.68 2.88
C PHE A 68 8.04 9.44 3.06
N THR A 69 7.20 10.35 2.58
CA THR A 69 5.73 10.21 2.58
C THR A 69 5.28 8.98 1.80
N ILE A 70 5.87 8.71 0.62
CA ILE A 70 5.54 7.52 -0.18
C ILE A 70 5.94 6.26 0.58
N ALA A 71 7.13 6.23 1.19
CA ALA A 71 7.58 5.09 1.98
C ALA A 71 6.64 4.78 3.15
N THR A 72 6.22 5.82 3.89
CA THR A 72 5.27 5.66 5.01
C THR A 72 3.87 5.26 4.54
N ALA A 73 3.40 5.83 3.42
CA ALA A 73 2.11 5.44 2.82
C ALA A 73 2.11 3.97 2.40
N PHE A 74 3.18 3.51 1.74
CA PHE A 74 3.32 2.10 1.36
C PHE A 74 3.32 1.16 2.57
N LEU A 75 4.04 1.53 3.65
CA LEU A 75 4.04 0.77 4.89
C LEU A 75 2.64 0.68 5.51
N ALA A 76 1.91 1.79 5.51
CA ALA A 76 0.53 1.83 5.98
C ALA A 76 -0.37 0.93 5.12
N ASP A 77 -0.22 0.95 3.79
CA ASP A 77 -1.03 0.12 2.89
C ASP A 77 -0.79 -1.38 3.13
N VAL A 78 0.45 -1.81 3.40
CA VAL A 78 0.78 -3.23 3.63
C VAL A 78 0.50 -3.70 5.06
N MET A 79 0.58 -2.83 6.07
CA MET A 79 0.33 -3.23 7.47
C MET A 79 -1.12 -2.95 7.91
N LEU A 80 -1.64 -1.76 7.62
CA LEU A 80 -2.93 -1.29 8.10
C LEU A 80 -4.08 -1.92 7.31
N SER A 81 -4.00 -1.98 5.98
CA SER A 81 -5.06 -2.57 5.14
C SER A 81 -5.43 -4.02 5.53
N PRO A 82 -4.49 -4.97 5.67
CA PRO A 82 -4.85 -6.32 6.09
C PRO A 82 -5.39 -6.37 7.51
N ALA A 83 -4.85 -5.57 8.43
CA ALA A 83 -5.31 -5.52 9.82
C ALA A 83 -6.77 -5.04 9.90
N LEU A 84 -7.10 -3.95 9.19
CA LEU A 84 -8.45 -3.38 9.15
C LEU A 84 -9.45 -4.34 8.51
N VAL A 85 -9.06 -5.03 7.45
CA VAL A 85 -9.93 -5.99 6.76
C VAL A 85 -10.20 -7.23 7.63
N ILE A 86 -9.19 -7.76 8.33
CA ILE A 86 -9.39 -8.87 9.29
C ILE A 86 -10.29 -8.42 10.45
N LEU A 87 -10.10 -7.21 10.97
CA LEU A 87 -10.94 -6.67 12.02
C LEU A 87 -12.40 -6.50 11.56
N ALA A 88 -12.61 -5.93 10.37
CA ALA A 88 -13.92 -5.71 9.79
C ALA A 88 -14.67 -7.03 9.51
N THR A 89 -13.97 -8.05 9.01
CA THR A 89 -14.56 -9.39 8.79
C THR A 89 -14.95 -10.06 10.11
N ARG A 90 -14.13 -9.94 11.16
CA ARG A 90 -14.47 -10.43 12.52
C ARG A 90 -15.67 -9.71 13.13
N ALA A 91 -15.72 -8.38 12.99
CA ALA A 91 -16.82 -7.57 13.51
C ALA A 91 -18.17 -7.93 12.87
N ARG A 92 -18.16 -8.31 11.59
CA ARG A 92 -19.36 -8.71 10.83
C ARG A 92 -19.80 -10.15 11.05
N ALA A 93 -18.93 -10.98 11.64
CA ALA A 93 -19.23 -12.35 12.02
C ALA A 93 -19.83 -12.47 13.44
N ARG A 94 -19.85 -11.38 14.20
CA ARG A 94 -20.63 -11.23 15.44
C ARG A 94 -21.99 -10.62 15.13
#